data_AF-A0A453Q517-F1
#
_entry.id   AF-A0A453Q517-F1
#
_cell.length_a   1.000
_cell.length_b   1.000
_cell.length_c   1.000
_cell.angle_alpha   90.00
_cell.angle_beta   90.00
_cell.angle_gamma   90.00
#
_symmetry.space_group_name_H-M   'P 1'
#
loop_
_entity.id
_entity.type
_entity.pdbx_description
1 polymer ?
#
loop_
_entity_poly.entity_id
_entity_poly.type
_entity_poly.pdbx_seq_one_letter_code
_entity_poly.pdbx_strand_id
1 'polypeptide(L)'
;DIVHQDDDAPKIPGCSNDFMLVKVQTWVKNRETDEFVGVGARFGPIIESKEKHANRTGLLIADPFDCCTPLKEKVAGEVLLVQRGDCKFTTKAKVAEDAGASAIIILNNRHELYKMVCDQNETDLDINIPAVLLPKDAGTILQGLLSLGKVSVQLYSPDRPLVDTAEVFLWLMAVGTILGASYWSAWSAREALIEQEKLLKDGHESSVNIEAEGSTGMVDITMTSAMLFIVVASLFLVMLYKLMSHWFVELLVVIFCIGGVEGLQTCLVALLSRWFKPAARSFVKVPFFGAVSYLTLAVCPFCIVSAVLWAVYRRMPYAWIGQDVLVSAVLFFAPSIGIIFC
;
A
#
# COMPACT_ATOMS: atom_id res chain seq x y z
N ASP A 1 15.37 0.72 -1.35
CA ASP A 1 16.46 0.36 -0.43
C ASP A 1 16.12 0.63 1.01
N ILE A 2 16.21 -0.39 1.86
CA ILE A 2 16.16 -0.25 3.34
C ILE A 2 17.50 0.25 3.89
N VAL A 3 18.55 0.08 3.09
CA VAL A 3 19.92 0.48 3.35
C VAL A 3 20.09 1.95 2.98
N HIS A 4 20.11 2.84 3.97
CA HIS A 4 20.46 4.23 3.73
C HIS A 4 21.97 4.40 3.89
N GLN A 5 22.66 4.50 2.75
CA GLN A 5 24.04 4.95 2.70
C GLN A 5 24.09 6.41 3.11
N ASP A 6 24.87 6.68 4.16
CA ASP A 6 25.11 8.03 4.65
C ASP A 6 26.59 8.34 4.43
N ASP A 7 26.85 9.13 3.39
CA ASP A 7 28.18 9.54 2.96
C ASP A 7 28.79 10.63 3.86
N ASP A 8 27.97 11.32 4.67
CA ASP A 8 28.41 12.38 5.57
C ASP A 8 28.96 11.84 6.90
N ALA A 9 28.51 10.66 7.31
CA ALA A 9 28.93 10.06 8.58
C ALA A 9 30.30 9.33 8.46
N PRO A 10 31.17 9.47 9.48
CA PRO A 10 32.55 8.99 9.41
C PRO A 10 32.61 7.46 9.32
N LYS A 11 33.41 6.95 8.38
CA LYS A 11 33.68 5.52 8.21
C LYS A 11 34.93 5.15 9.03
N ILE A 12 34.72 4.60 10.21
CA ILE A 12 35.76 4.21 11.17
C ILE A 12 35.75 2.69 11.30
N PRO A 13 36.89 2.00 11.53
CA PRO A 13 36.89 0.56 11.81
C PRO A 13 35.95 0.22 12.98
N GLY A 14 35.03 -0.74 12.77
CA GLY A 14 33.98 -1.10 13.74
C GLY A 14 32.71 -0.25 13.66
N CYS A 15 32.68 0.81 12.85
CA CYS A 15 31.52 1.67 12.64
C CYS A 15 31.38 2.10 11.17
N SER A 16 31.02 1.14 10.32
CA SER A 16 30.87 1.32 8.89
C SER A 16 29.60 0.71 8.31
N ASN A 17 28.74 0.11 9.14
CA ASN A 17 27.49 -0.45 8.66
C ASN A 17 26.59 0.66 8.11
N ASP A 18 25.74 0.27 7.16
CA ASP A 18 24.70 1.13 6.65
C ASP A 18 23.47 1.07 7.56
N PHE A 19 22.64 2.11 7.53
CA PHE A 19 21.39 2.10 8.28
C PHE A 19 20.41 1.13 7.65
N MET A 20 19.92 0.18 8.43
CA MET A 20 18.90 -0.78 8.00
C MET A 20 17.68 -0.67 8.91
N LEU A 21 16.48 -0.76 8.35
CA LEU A 21 15.25 -0.92 9.11
C LEU A 21 15.19 -2.33 9.68
N VAL A 22 14.93 -2.41 10.97
CA VAL A 22 14.89 -3.67 11.71
C VAL A 22 13.47 -3.90 12.19
N LYS A 23 12.97 -5.10 11.98
CA LYS A 23 11.73 -5.56 12.60
C LYS A 23 12.05 -6.20 13.95
N VAL A 24 11.31 -5.77 14.97
CA VAL A 24 11.38 -6.29 16.33
C VAL A 24 10.06 -6.98 16.63
N GLN A 25 10.03 -8.29 16.44
CA GLN A 25 8.85 -9.10 16.73
C GLN A 25 8.83 -9.47 18.21
N THR A 26 7.72 -9.20 18.89
CA THR A 26 7.55 -9.52 20.31
C THR A 26 6.73 -10.79 20.55
N TRP A 27 7.08 -11.48 21.63
CA TRP A 27 6.42 -12.69 22.08
C TRP A 27 6.16 -12.63 23.58
N VAL A 28 4.91 -12.87 23.98
CA VAL A 28 4.50 -13.00 25.38
C VAL A 28 3.91 -14.38 25.60
N LYS A 29 4.46 -15.15 26.55
CA LYS A 29 4.02 -16.54 26.83
C LYS A 29 3.97 -17.43 25.57
N ASN A 30 4.97 -17.34 24.69
CA ASN A 30 5.04 -18.04 23.40
C ASN A 30 3.89 -17.72 22.41
N ARG A 31 3.19 -16.59 22.57
CA ARG A 31 2.29 -16.05 21.55
C ARG A 31 2.87 -14.79 20.95
N GLU A 32 2.78 -14.71 19.64
CA GLU A 32 3.14 -13.52 18.88
C GLU A 32 2.21 -12.37 19.25
N THR A 33 2.80 -11.19 19.49
CA THR A 33 2.08 -9.98 19.88
C THR A 33 2.31 -8.87 18.86
N ASP A 34 3.03 -7.81 19.25
CA ASP A 34 3.27 -6.65 18.41
C ASP A 34 4.59 -6.76 17.62
N GLU A 35 4.57 -6.21 16.41
CA GLU A 35 5.77 -5.98 15.59
C GLU A 35 6.12 -4.49 15.62
N PHE A 36 7.38 -4.16 15.92
CA PHE A 36 7.88 -2.78 15.88
C PHE A 36 8.93 -2.59 14.79
N VAL A 37 8.99 -1.39 14.23
CA VAL A 37 10.02 -1.00 13.26
C VAL A 37 11.02 -0.09 13.94
N GLY A 38 12.30 -0.49 13.88
CA GLY A 38 13.45 0.23 14.40
C GLY A 38 14.52 0.48 13.33
N VAL A 39 15.64 1.06 13.75
CA VAL A 39 16.82 1.29 12.90
C VAL A 39 18.05 0.67 13.55
N GLY A 40 18.82 -0.09 12.77
CA GLY A 40 20.11 -0.65 13.19
C GLY A 40 21.20 0.42 13.31
N ALA A 41 22.20 0.16 14.15
CA ALA A 41 23.36 1.04 14.30
C ALA A 41 24.40 0.88 13.17
N ARG A 42 25.25 1.89 13.00
CA ARG A 42 26.43 1.80 12.13
C ARG A 42 27.55 0.91 12.69
N PHE A 43 27.48 0.59 13.98
CA PHE A 43 28.43 -0.26 14.71
C PHE A 43 27.79 -1.58 15.11
N GLY A 44 28.62 -2.54 15.53
CA GLY A 44 28.17 -3.89 15.86
C GLY A 44 28.04 -4.80 14.63
N PRO A 45 27.72 -6.09 14.83
CA PRO A 45 27.35 -6.99 13.74
C PRO A 45 26.05 -6.56 13.05
N ILE A 46 25.95 -6.90 11.76
CA ILE A 46 24.74 -6.71 10.96
C ILE A 46 23.66 -7.69 11.47
N ILE A 47 22.41 -7.23 11.48
CA ILE A 47 21.27 -8.03 11.92
C ILE A 47 20.86 -9.00 10.82
N GLU A 48 20.51 -10.23 11.20
CA GLU A 48 20.09 -11.30 10.28
C GLU A 48 18.95 -10.87 9.37
N SER A 49 19.08 -11.12 8.07
CA SER A 49 18.04 -10.73 7.11
C SER A 49 16.88 -11.72 7.04
N LYS A 50 17.12 -12.96 7.44
CA LYS A 50 16.13 -14.05 7.40
C LYS A 50 15.52 -14.26 8.78
N GLU A 51 14.21 -14.03 8.88
CA GLU A 51 13.43 -14.29 10.10
C GLU A 51 13.67 -15.70 10.66
N LYS A 52 13.74 -16.73 9.81
CA LYS A 52 13.98 -18.13 10.21
C LYS A 52 15.32 -18.37 10.91
N HIS A 53 16.30 -17.50 10.71
CA HIS A 53 17.61 -17.59 11.34
C HIS A 53 17.76 -16.64 12.53
N ALA A 54 16.83 -15.70 12.70
CA ALA A 54 16.82 -14.81 13.84
C ALA A 54 16.42 -15.58 15.10
N ASN A 55 17.32 -15.64 16.09
CA ASN A 55 17.03 -16.30 17.35
C ASN A 55 16.02 -15.51 18.17
N ARG A 56 15.11 -16.24 18.82
CA ARG A 56 14.19 -15.67 19.78
C ARG A 56 14.83 -15.65 21.16
N THR A 57 15.02 -14.46 21.70
CA THR A 57 15.80 -14.23 22.90
C THR A 57 14.98 -13.48 23.95
N GLY A 58 15.21 -13.75 25.24
CA GLY A 58 14.56 -13.02 26.33
C GLY A 58 14.89 -11.52 26.28
N LEU A 59 13.93 -10.68 26.63
CA LEU A 59 14.11 -9.23 26.74
C LEU A 59 14.16 -8.84 28.22
N LEU A 60 15.15 -8.05 28.62
CA LEU A 60 15.31 -7.54 29.98
C LEU A 60 15.51 -6.03 29.98
N ILE A 61 14.98 -5.36 31.00
CA ILE A 61 15.25 -3.94 31.24
C ILE A 61 16.61 -3.83 31.95
N ALA A 62 17.50 -2.98 31.44
CA ALA A 62 18.79 -2.74 32.10
C ALA A 62 18.63 -2.01 33.44
N ASP A 63 19.51 -2.31 34.40
CA ASP A 63 19.64 -1.57 35.66
C ASP A 63 21.13 -1.21 35.89
N PRO A 64 21.52 0.06 35.71
CA PRO A 64 20.67 1.22 35.44
C PRO A 64 20.12 1.27 34.00
N PHE A 65 18.95 1.90 33.83
CA PHE A 65 18.21 1.87 32.56
C PHE A 65 18.87 2.64 31.43
N ASP A 66 19.74 3.60 31.74
CA ASP A 66 20.54 4.32 30.76
C ASP A 66 21.72 3.49 30.23
N CYS A 67 22.14 2.41 30.91
CA CYS A 67 23.28 1.59 30.54
C CYS A 67 24.58 2.40 30.33
N CYS A 68 24.72 3.54 31.05
CA CYS A 68 25.92 4.39 30.97
C CYS A 68 27.02 3.97 31.94
N THR A 69 26.65 3.22 32.97
CA THR A 69 27.57 2.57 33.92
C THR A 69 27.34 1.06 33.91
N PRO A 70 28.32 0.25 34.35
CA PRO A 70 28.17 -1.20 34.45
C PRO A 70 26.87 -1.62 35.15
N LEU A 71 26.20 -2.64 34.60
CA LEU A 71 24.98 -3.19 35.18
C LEU A 71 25.27 -3.80 36.55
N LYS A 72 24.27 -3.75 37.44
CA LYS A 72 24.37 -4.38 38.77
C LYS A 72 24.50 -5.89 38.70
N GLU A 73 23.83 -6.50 37.72
CA GLU A 73 23.84 -7.94 37.48
C GLU A 73 24.20 -8.22 36.02
N LYS A 74 24.97 -9.28 35.79
CA LYS A 74 25.26 -9.77 34.44
C LYS A 74 24.03 -10.45 33.85
N VAL A 75 23.86 -10.34 32.55
CA VAL A 75 22.84 -11.05 31.79
C VAL A 75 23.45 -12.27 31.09
N ALA A 76 22.62 -13.26 30.80
CA ALA A 76 23.01 -14.55 30.22
C ALA A 76 22.54 -14.63 28.76
N GLY A 77 22.95 -13.66 27.95
CA GLY A 77 22.60 -13.61 26.53
C GLY A 77 21.21 -13.06 26.23
N GLU A 78 20.50 -12.48 27.19
CA GLU A 78 19.27 -11.73 26.90
C GLU A 78 19.54 -10.46 26.09
N VAL A 79 18.49 -9.94 25.44
CA VAL A 79 18.50 -8.63 24.80
C VAL A 79 18.21 -7.57 25.86
N LEU A 80 19.08 -6.56 25.94
CA LEU A 80 18.91 -5.47 26.90
C LEU A 80 18.11 -4.31 26.30
N LEU A 81 17.07 -3.90 27.02
CA LEU A 81 16.28 -2.71 26.74
C LEU A 81 16.82 -1.54 27.58
N VAL A 82 17.22 -0.47 26.90
CA VAL A 82 17.86 0.70 27.52
C VAL A 82 17.22 2.00 27.04
N GLN A 83 17.38 3.06 27.80
CA GLN A 83 16.91 4.40 27.43
C GLN A 83 18.02 5.24 26.79
N ARG A 84 17.65 6.00 25.75
CA ARG A 84 18.50 7.04 25.18
C ARG A 84 18.65 8.22 26.15
N GLY A 85 19.90 8.64 26.37
CA GLY A 85 20.26 9.77 27.23
C GLY A 85 21.66 9.60 27.83
N ASP A 86 22.19 10.66 28.45
CA ASP A 86 23.36 10.68 29.36
C ASP A 86 24.75 10.30 28.82
N CYS A 87 24.84 9.33 27.91
CA CYS A 87 26.07 8.88 27.26
C CYS A 87 25.83 8.47 25.80
N LYS A 88 26.93 8.17 25.09
CA LYS A 88 26.92 7.81 23.67
C LYS A 88 26.30 6.42 23.43
N PHE A 89 25.83 6.19 22.21
CA PHE A 89 25.24 4.90 21.81
C PHE A 89 26.26 3.75 21.87
N THR A 90 27.47 4.00 21.42
CA THR A 90 28.62 3.08 21.46
C THR A 90 28.95 2.67 22.90
N THR A 91 28.97 3.63 23.83
CA THR A 91 29.18 3.36 25.27
C THR A 91 28.10 2.43 25.83
N LYS A 92 26.82 2.69 25.53
CA LYS A 92 25.70 1.83 25.96
C LYS A 92 25.85 0.41 25.44
N ALA A 93 26.18 0.27 24.16
CA ALA A 93 26.35 -1.04 23.52
C ALA A 93 27.52 -1.82 24.14
N LYS A 94 28.65 -1.15 24.41
CA LYS A 94 29.81 -1.77 25.07
C LYS A 94 29.51 -2.23 26.50
N VAL A 95 28.82 -1.40 27.28
CA VAL A 95 28.38 -1.78 28.64
C VAL A 95 27.42 -2.97 28.61
N ALA A 96 26.50 -3.02 27.65
CA ALA A 96 25.59 -4.14 27.47
C ALA A 96 26.32 -5.43 27.06
N GLU A 97 27.30 -5.33 26.17
CA GLU A 97 28.16 -6.45 25.75
C GLU A 97 28.99 -6.98 26.93
N ASP A 98 29.64 -6.09 27.69
CA ASP A 98 30.43 -6.44 28.87
C ASP A 98 29.57 -7.13 29.96
N ALA A 99 28.28 -6.80 30.01
CA ALA A 99 27.30 -7.44 30.87
C ALA A 99 26.83 -8.82 30.37
N GLY A 100 27.20 -9.23 29.14
CA GLY A 100 26.87 -10.53 28.55
C GLY A 100 25.58 -10.53 27.69
N ALA A 101 25.11 -9.37 27.25
CA ALA A 101 23.91 -9.28 26.42
C ALA A 101 24.17 -9.83 25.01
N SER A 102 23.15 -10.36 24.36
CA SER A 102 23.27 -10.80 22.95
C SER A 102 22.91 -9.70 21.94
N ALA A 103 22.18 -8.68 22.37
CA ALA A 103 21.80 -7.51 21.58
C ALA A 103 21.36 -6.38 22.51
N ILE A 104 21.29 -5.16 21.97
CA ILE A 104 20.79 -3.98 22.69
C ILE A 104 19.68 -3.28 21.90
N ILE A 105 18.57 -2.96 22.58
CA ILE A 105 17.48 -2.14 22.08
C ILE A 105 17.48 -0.82 22.84
N ILE A 106 17.70 0.27 22.12
CA ILE A 106 17.76 1.62 22.66
C ILE A 106 16.44 2.34 22.36
N LEU A 107 15.73 2.75 23.41
CA LEU A 107 14.49 3.48 23.30
C LEU A 107 14.76 4.97 23.11
N ASN A 108 14.25 5.51 22.00
CA ASN A 108 14.37 6.92 21.71
C ASN A 108 13.46 7.76 22.63
N ASN A 109 13.84 9.01 22.84
CA ASN A 109 13.04 9.99 23.57
C ASN A 109 12.06 10.78 22.66
N ARG A 110 12.13 10.56 21.34
CA ARG A 110 11.25 11.15 20.31
C ARG A 110 10.47 10.06 19.57
N HIS A 111 9.40 10.47 18.91
CA HIS A 111 8.55 9.61 18.08
C HIS A 111 9.22 9.18 16.76
N GLU A 112 10.20 9.94 16.30
CA GLU A 112 10.93 9.67 15.07
C GLU A 112 12.07 8.66 15.28
N LEU A 113 12.42 7.93 14.22
CA LEU A 113 13.62 7.10 14.17
C LEU A 113 14.86 7.99 14.08
N TYR A 114 15.93 7.58 14.76
CA TYR A 114 17.19 8.33 14.79
C TYR A 114 18.35 7.44 14.33
N LYS A 115 19.24 8.03 13.55
CA LYS A 115 20.45 7.37 13.04
C LYS A 115 21.52 7.28 14.14
N MET A 116 21.87 6.08 14.57
CA MET A 116 22.96 5.87 15.52
C MET A 116 24.30 5.88 14.78
N VAL A 117 25.00 7.01 14.86
CA VAL A 117 26.34 7.24 14.29
C VAL A 117 27.42 7.18 15.38
N CYS A 118 28.65 6.93 14.96
CA CYS A 118 29.83 7.04 15.81
C CYS A 118 30.46 8.42 15.72
N ASP A 119 31.16 8.82 16.76
CA ASP A 119 31.87 10.09 16.78
C ASP A 119 33.23 9.97 16.08
N GLN A 120 33.69 11.07 15.46
CA GLN A 120 34.99 11.11 14.76
C GLN A 120 36.20 10.84 15.68
N ASN A 121 36.05 11.10 16.98
CA ASN A 121 37.11 10.89 17.97
C ASN A 121 37.13 9.46 18.54
N GLU A 122 36.17 8.61 18.17
CA GLU A 122 36.19 7.20 18.57
C GLU A 122 37.13 6.42 17.66
N THR A 123 38.13 5.76 18.26
CA THR A 123 39.08 4.91 17.55
C THR A 123 38.86 3.47 17.99
N ASP A 124 38.79 2.55 17.02
CA ASP A 124 38.74 1.10 17.25
C ASP A 124 37.52 0.65 18.10
N LEU A 125 36.34 0.70 17.49
CA LEU A 125 35.08 0.28 18.11
C LEU A 125 34.89 -1.24 17.97
N ASP A 126 35.45 -1.99 18.91
CA ASP A 126 35.16 -3.42 19.08
C ASP A 126 33.84 -3.59 19.85
N ILE A 127 32.73 -3.71 19.11
CA ILE A 127 31.38 -4.01 19.62
C ILE A 127 30.87 -5.22 18.83
N ASN A 128 30.58 -6.34 19.51
CA ASN A 128 30.17 -7.59 18.87
C ASN A 128 28.69 -7.94 19.07
N ILE A 129 27.88 -7.00 19.56
CA ILE A 129 26.42 -7.15 19.70
C ILE A 129 25.66 -6.19 18.78
N PRO A 130 24.58 -6.63 18.13
CA PRO A 130 23.76 -5.77 17.30
C PRO A 130 22.98 -4.76 18.16
N ALA A 131 22.88 -3.53 17.66
CA ALA A 131 22.17 -2.43 18.32
C ALA A 131 21.02 -1.93 17.45
N VAL A 132 19.83 -1.81 18.06
CA VAL A 132 18.59 -1.35 17.41
C VAL A 132 18.02 -0.18 18.18
N LEU A 133 17.61 0.88 17.48
CA LEU A 133 16.87 1.99 18.06
C LEU A 133 15.39 1.90 17.71
N LEU A 134 14.53 2.00 18.73
CA LEU A 134 13.08 2.05 18.59
C LEU A 134 12.54 3.45 18.92
N PRO A 135 11.45 3.89 18.27
CA PRO A 135 10.79 5.15 18.59
C PRO A 135 10.14 5.08 19.98
N LYS A 136 9.86 6.25 20.56
CA LYS A 136 9.27 6.37 21.90
C LYS A 136 7.99 5.55 22.07
N ASP A 137 7.10 5.58 21.07
CA ASP A 137 5.81 4.89 21.14
C ASP A 137 5.98 3.37 21.28
N ALA A 138 6.82 2.77 20.44
CA ALA A 138 7.18 1.35 20.51
C ALA A 138 7.79 1.01 21.89
N GLY A 139 8.65 1.88 22.41
CA GLY A 139 9.25 1.71 23.72
C GLY A 139 8.23 1.67 24.86
N THR A 140 7.22 2.55 24.84
CA THR A 140 6.18 2.56 25.88
C THR A 140 5.34 1.29 25.88
N ILE A 141 5.00 0.77 24.71
CA ILE A 141 4.26 -0.49 24.57
C ILE A 141 5.13 -1.66 25.05
N LEU A 142 6.40 -1.70 24.63
CA LEU A 142 7.33 -2.76 25.00
C LEU A 142 7.60 -2.82 26.52
N GLN A 143 7.74 -1.67 27.17
CA GLN A 143 7.83 -1.58 28.63
C GLN A 143 6.54 -2.06 29.31
N GLY A 144 5.38 -1.71 28.76
CA GLY A 144 4.09 -2.22 29.21
C GLY A 144 4.02 -3.75 29.16
N LEU A 145 4.48 -4.36 28.05
CA LEU A 145 4.53 -5.82 27.91
C LEU A 145 5.46 -6.48 28.94
N LEU A 146 6.63 -5.88 29.22
CA LEU A 146 7.56 -6.37 30.24
C LEU A 146 6.98 -6.32 31.66
N SER A 147 6.11 -5.35 31.96
CA SER A 147 5.42 -5.28 33.25
C SER A 147 4.37 -6.39 33.44
N LEU A 148 3.86 -6.95 32.33
CA LEU A 148 2.84 -8.01 32.33
C LEU A 148 3.44 -9.42 32.43
N GLY A 149 4.73 -9.59 32.11
CA GLY A 149 5.43 -10.86 32.23
C GLY A 149 6.70 -10.96 31.39
N LYS A 150 7.20 -12.19 31.23
CA LYS A 150 8.40 -12.46 30.43
C LYS A 150 8.10 -12.23 28.94
N VAL A 151 8.85 -11.31 28.34
CA VAL A 151 8.82 -10.98 26.91
C VAL A 151 10.06 -11.57 26.25
N SER A 152 9.90 -12.10 25.05
CA SER A 152 11.01 -12.42 24.17
C SER A 152 10.90 -11.62 22.88
N VAL A 153 12.04 -11.30 22.29
CA VAL A 153 12.14 -10.54 21.04
C VAL A 153 12.90 -11.34 20.00
N GLN A 154 12.58 -11.05 18.75
CA GLN A 154 13.28 -11.56 17.58
C GLN A 154 13.60 -10.38 16.67
N LEU A 155 14.89 -10.19 16.39
CA LEU A 155 15.41 -9.07 15.59
C LEU A 155 15.76 -9.58 14.21
N TYR A 156 15.17 -9.01 13.16
CA TYR A 156 15.50 -9.36 11.78
C TYR A 156 15.31 -8.17 10.84
N SER A 157 16.03 -8.15 9.73
CA SER A 157 15.99 -7.07 8.73
C SER A 157 15.74 -7.65 7.34
N PRO A 158 14.47 -7.83 6.92
CA PRO A 158 14.16 -8.46 5.63
C PRO A 158 14.81 -7.73 4.45
N ASP A 159 15.49 -8.48 3.58
CA ASP A 159 15.99 -7.94 2.32
C ASP A 159 14.80 -7.58 1.42
N ARG A 160 14.76 -6.34 0.93
CA ARG A 160 13.80 -5.95 -0.12
C ARG A 160 14.46 -6.14 -1.48
N PRO A 161 13.98 -7.06 -2.33
CA PRO A 161 14.47 -7.18 -3.69
C PRO A 161 14.16 -5.89 -4.46
N LEU A 162 15.00 -5.58 -5.46
CA LEU A 162 14.82 -4.39 -6.31
C LEU A 162 13.52 -4.40 -7.11
N VAL A 163 13.02 -5.60 -7.41
CA VAL A 163 11.75 -5.82 -8.08
C VAL A 163 11.00 -6.86 -7.25
N ASP A 164 9.89 -6.45 -6.66
CA ASP A 164 9.02 -7.38 -5.95
C ASP A 164 8.25 -8.22 -6.97
N THR A 165 8.02 -9.49 -6.65
CA THR A 165 7.18 -10.37 -7.48
C THR A 165 5.79 -9.76 -7.64
N ALA A 166 5.25 -9.15 -6.58
CA ALA A 166 3.96 -8.44 -6.63
C ALA A 166 3.97 -7.28 -7.64
N GLU A 167 5.08 -6.55 -7.77
CA GLU A 167 5.22 -5.45 -8.72
C GLU A 167 5.15 -5.93 -10.17
N VAL A 168 5.81 -7.06 -10.48
CA VAL A 168 5.74 -7.68 -11.81
C VAL A 168 4.30 -8.10 -12.13
N PHE A 169 3.60 -8.72 -11.18
CA PHE A 169 2.20 -9.09 -11.36
C PHE A 169 1.30 -7.89 -11.59
N LEU A 170 1.44 -6.83 -10.78
CA LEU A 170 0.67 -5.60 -10.93
C LEU A 170 0.94 -4.91 -12.27
N TRP A 171 2.20 -4.89 -12.72
CA TRP A 171 2.57 -4.35 -14.03
C TRP A 171 1.91 -5.14 -15.18
N LEU A 172 1.98 -6.47 -15.13
CA LEU A 172 1.34 -7.32 -16.14
C LEU A 172 -0.19 -7.16 -16.13
N MET A 173 -0.82 -7.10 -14.96
CA MET A 173 -2.26 -6.85 -14.84
C MET A 173 -2.63 -5.47 -15.40
N ALA A 174 -1.85 -4.43 -15.12
CA ALA A 174 -2.09 -3.09 -15.63
C ALA A 174 -1.99 -3.04 -17.17
N VAL A 175 -0.91 -3.58 -17.75
CA VAL A 175 -0.73 -3.64 -19.21
C VAL A 175 -1.84 -4.47 -19.87
N GLY A 176 -2.18 -5.62 -19.28
CA GLY A 176 -3.27 -6.47 -19.76
C GLY A 176 -4.62 -5.77 -19.72
N THR A 177 -4.93 -5.03 -18.65
CA THR A 177 -6.17 -4.27 -18.51
C THR A 177 -6.24 -3.14 -19.52
N ILE A 178 -5.15 -2.41 -19.76
CA ILE A 178 -5.10 -1.33 -20.75
C ILE A 178 -5.30 -1.86 -22.17
N LEU A 179 -4.60 -2.94 -22.55
CA LEU A 179 -4.75 -3.56 -23.87
C LEU A 179 -6.17 -4.11 -24.05
N GLY A 180 -6.71 -4.77 -23.02
CA GLY A 180 -8.08 -5.28 -23.01
C GLY A 180 -9.11 -4.16 -23.18
N ALA A 181 -9.00 -3.07 -22.41
CA ALA A 181 -9.90 -1.92 -22.50
C ALA A 181 -9.80 -1.22 -23.86
N SER A 182 -8.58 -1.09 -24.40
CA SER A 182 -8.35 -0.51 -25.73
C SER A 182 -8.99 -1.35 -26.84
N TYR A 183 -8.83 -2.68 -26.77
CA TYR A 183 -9.44 -3.61 -27.71
C TYR A 183 -10.97 -3.59 -27.60
N TRP A 184 -11.50 -3.59 -26.37
CA TRP A 184 -12.94 -3.51 -26.10
C TRP A 184 -13.55 -2.21 -26.63
N SER A 185 -12.88 -1.08 -26.43
CA SER A 185 -13.30 0.22 -26.96
C SER A 185 -13.32 0.21 -28.50
N ALA A 186 -12.26 -0.30 -29.14
CA ALA A 186 -12.21 -0.39 -30.60
C ALA A 186 -13.30 -1.33 -31.16
N TRP A 187 -13.59 -2.42 -30.46
CA TRP A 187 -14.66 -3.35 -30.86
C TRP A 187 -16.05 -2.75 -30.71
N SER A 188 -16.35 -2.13 -29.56
CA SER A 188 -17.64 -1.49 -29.31
C SER A 188 -17.92 -0.35 -30.28
N ALA A 189 -16.91 0.47 -30.61
CA ALA A 189 -17.03 1.50 -31.63
C ALA A 189 -17.36 0.92 -33.03
N ARG A 190 -16.78 -0.23 -33.38
CA ARG A 190 -17.10 -0.93 -34.64
C ARG A 190 -18.54 -1.42 -34.69
N GLU A 191 -19.07 -1.97 -33.60
CA GLU A 191 -20.47 -2.41 -33.56
C GLU A 191 -21.43 -1.22 -33.69
N ALA A 192 -21.15 -0.09 -33.02
CA ALA A 192 -21.94 1.13 -33.15
C ALA A 192 -21.96 1.67 -34.59
N LEU A 193 -20.81 1.67 -35.29
CA LEU A 193 -20.75 2.07 -36.70
C LEU A 193 -21.57 1.14 -37.60
N ILE A 194 -21.52 -0.18 -37.37
CA ILE A 194 -22.31 -1.16 -38.14
C ILE A 194 -23.81 -0.98 -37.89
N GLU A 195 -24.24 -0.69 -36.66
CA GLU A 195 -25.64 -0.39 -36.35
C GLU A 195 -26.08 0.91 -37.01
N GLN A 196 -25.26 1.97 -36.98
CA GLN A 196 -25.54 3.23 -37.66
C GLN A 196 -25.67 3.05 -39.18
N GLU A 197 -24.77 2.25 -39.80
CA GLU A 197 -24.85 1.94 -41.23
C GLU A 197 -26.14 1.16 -41.57
N LYS A 198 -26.56 0.20 -40.73
CA LYS A 198 -27.83 -0.49 -40.91
C LYS A 198 -29.03 0.45 -40.79
N LEU A 199 -29.05 1.33 -39.79
CA LEU A 199 -30.11 2.32 -39.63
C LEU A 199 -30.17 3.32 -40.79
N LEU A 200 -29.01 3.74 -41.31
CA LEU A 200 -28.93 4.58 -42.51
C LEU A 200 -29.44 3.83 -43.75
N LYS A 201 -29.13 2.54 -43.88
CA LYS A 201 -29.59 1.71 -45.00
C LYS A 201 -31.09 1.43 -44.95
N ASP A 202 -31.65 1.20 -43.75
CA ASP A 202 -33.08 1.04 -43.53
C ASP A 202 -33.83 2.38 -43.68
N GLY A 203 -33.19 3.51 -43.34
CA GLY A 203 -33.71 4.86 -43.56
C GLY A 203 -33.64 5.34 -45.02
N HIS A 204 -32.73 4.81 -45.84
CA HIS A 204 -32.57 5.20 -47.25
C HIS A 204 -33.69 4.71 -48.18
N GLU A 205 -34.59 3.82 -47.73
CA GLU A 205 -35.86 3.57 -48.42
C GLU A 205 -36.92 4.66 -48.20
N SER A 206 -36.64 5.64 -47.32
CA SER A 206 -37.52 6.79 -47.10
C SER A 206 -36.73 8.08 -46.89
N SER A 207 -36.58 8.82 -47.99
CA SER A 207 -36.27 10.26 -48.09
C SER A 207 -34.80 10.72 -48.05
N VAL A 208 -34.54 11.59 -49.03
CA VAL A 208 -33.29 12.27 -49.38
C VAL A 208 -33.22 13.62 -48.65
N ASN A 209 -32.00 13.97 -48.22
CA ASN A 209 -31.50 15.29 -47.77
C ASN A 209 -32.15 15.93 -46.53
N ILE A 210 -31.36 16.14 -45.47
CA ILE A 210 -31.16 17.43 -44.79
C ILE A 210 -29.80 17.39 -44.05
N GLU A 211 -29.05 18.46 -44.32
CA GLU A 211 -27.92 19.12 -43.69
C GLU A 211 -27.16 18.46 -42.51
N ALA A 212 -25.84 18.54 -42.68
CA ALA A 212 -24.82 18.32 -41.67
C ALA A 212 -24.86 19.42 -40.61
N GLU A 213 -25.29 19.08 -39.40
CA GLU A 213 -24.85 19.77 -38.19
C GLU A 213 -25.09 18.87 -36.98
N GLY A 214 -24.02 18.21 -36.54
CA GLY A 214 -24.01 17.39 -35.34
C GLY A 214 -22.62 17.49 -34.73
N SER A 215 -22.45 18.44 -33.81
CA SER A 215 -21.29 18.56 -32.94
C SER A 215 -21.06 17.20 -32.26
N THR A 216 -20.15 16.42 -32.83
CA THR A 216 -19.68 15.16 -32.27
C THR A 216 -19.15 15.43 -30.87
N GLY A 217 -19.64 14.70 -29.87
CA GLY A 217 -19.17 14.72 -28.48
C GLY A 217 -17.75 14.19 -28.29
N MET A 218 -16.85 14.49 -29.24
CA MET A 218 -15.42 14.34 -29.08
C MET A 218 -14.94 15.55 -28.28
N VAL A 219 -14.58 15.35 -27.02
CA VAL A 219 -13.83 16.36 -26.27
C VAL A 219 -12.49 16.53 -26.98
N ASP A 220 -12.38 17.57 -27.80
CA ASP A 220 -11.13 17.92 -28.46
C ASP A 220 -10.06 18.12 -27.39
N ILE A 221 -8.97 17.36 -27.50
CA ILE A 221 -7.80 17.49 -26.64
C ILE A 221 -7.13 18.82 -27.00
N THR A 222 -7.66 19.88 -26.39
CA THR A 222 -7.21 21.24 -26.56
C THR A 222 -6.14 21.53 -25.50
N MET A 223 -5.15 22.36 -25.82
CA MET A 223 -4.13 22.79 -24.85
C MET A 223 -4.74 23.35 -23.56
N THR A 224 -5.94 23.95 -23.65
CA THR A 224 -6.71 24.46 -22.51
C THR A 224 -7.24 23.36 -21.60
N SER A 225 -7.76 22.25 -22.13
CA SER A 225 -8.24 21.13 -21.31
C SER A 225 -7.09 20.38 -20.65
N ALA A 226 -5.94 20.26 -21.33
CA ALA A 226 -4.72 19.69 -20.75
C ALA A 226 -4.19 20.51 -19.56
N MET A 227 -4.11 21.85 -19.71
CA MET A 227 -3.67 22.73 -18.62
C MET A 227 -4.65 22.73 -17.44
N LEU A 228 -5.96 22.74 -17.72
CA LEU A 228 -6.98 22.65 -16.69
C LEU A 228 -6.90 21.32 -15.92
N PHE A 229 -6.67 20.21 -16.61
CA PHE A 229 -6.48 18.90 -15.98
C PHE A 229 -5.28 18.89 -15.04
N ILE A 230 -4.12 19.43 -15.46
CA ILE A 230 -2.91 19.49 -14.62
C ILE A 230 -3.18 20.30 -13.34
N VAL A 231 -3.83 21.45 -13.46
CA VAL A 231 -4.16 22.31 -12.32
C VAL A 231 -5.12 21.61 -11.36
N VAL A 232 -6.22 21.02 -11.87
CA VAL A 232 -7.20 20.31 -11.06
C VAL A 232 -6.59 19.10 -10.38
N ALA A 233 -5.80 18.29 -11.09
CA ALA A 233 -5.12 17.13 -10.52
C ALA A 233 -4.11 17.53 -9.43
N SER A 234 -3.35 18.60 -9.65
CA SER A 234 -2.39 19.11 -8.66
C SER A 234 -3.09 19.62 -7.40
N LEU A 235 -4.18 20.38 -7.56
CA LEU A 235 -5.00 20.84 -6.44
C LEU A 235 -5.65 19.67 -5.70
N PHE A 236 -6.13 18.67 -6.42
CA PHE A 236 -6.67 17.45 -5.83
C PHE A 236 -5.63 16.71 -5.01
N LEU A 237 -4.41 16.51 -5.52
CA LEU A 237 -3.32 15.86 -4.78
C LEU A 237 -2.90 16.65 -3.53
N VAL A 238 -2.82 17.98 -3.61
CA VAL A 238 -2.52 18.83 -2.44
C VAL A 238 -3.65 18.75 -1.42
N MET A 239 -4.91 18.76 -1.88
CA MET A 239 -6.08 18.56 -1.03
C MET A 239 -6.04 17.18 -0.37
N LEU A 240 -5.73 16.09 -1.10
CA LEU A 240 -5.54 14.76 -0.51
C LEU A 240 -4.50 14.79 0.59
N TYR A 241 -3.32 15.36 0.30
CA TYR A 241 -2.19 15.37 1.22
C TYR A 241 -2.45 16.20 2.48
N LYS A 242 -3.01 17.41 2.34
CA LYS A 242 -3.27 18.31 3.47
C LYS A 242 -4.56 17.98 4.22
N LEU A 243 -5.56 17.48 3.51
CA LEU A 243 -6.90 17.19 4.00
C LEU A 243 -7.13 15.67 4.04
N MET A 244 -6.12 14.91 4.53
CA MET A 244 -6.18 13.48 4.90
C MET A 244 -7.21 13.22 6.01
N SER A 245 -8.44 13.70 5.81
CA SER A 245 -9.56 13.58 6.71
C SER A 245 -10.27 12.27 6.44
N HIS A 246 -10.66 11.59 7.51
CA HIS A 246 -11.43 10.33 7.44
C HIS A 246 -12.68 10.48 6.55
N TRP A 247 -13.37 11.62 6.64
CA TRP A 247 -14.57 11.90 5.83
C TRP A 247 -14.30 11.93 4.34
N PHE A 248 -13.15 12.48 3.94
CA PHE A 248 -12.80 12.59 2.54
C PHE A 248 -12.48 11.21 1.93
N VAL A 249 -11.83 10.34 2.70
CA VAL A 249 -11.55 8.95 2.29
C VAL A 249 -12.86 8.16 2.11
N GLU A 250 -13.83 8.33 3.00
CA GLU A 250 -15.16 7.69 2.85
C GLU A 250 -15.89 8.18 1.59
N LEU A 251 -15.79 9.47 1.26
CA LEU A 251 -16.37 10.02 0.03
C LEU A 251 -15.80 9.35 -1.22
N LEU A 252 -14.47 9.20 -1.29
CA LEU A 252 -13.83 8.51 -2.41
C LEU A 252 -14.27 7.05 -2.53
N VAL A 253 -14.43 6.36 -1.40
CA VAL A 253 -14.93 4.98 -1.38
C VAL A 253 -16.35 4.91 -1.96
N VAL A 254 -17.24 5.84 -1.59
CA VAL A 254 -18.60 5.89 -2.13
C VAL A 254 -18.59 6.13 -3.64
N ILE A 255 -17.82 7.11 -4.12
CA ILE A 255 -17.71 7.41 -5.56
C ILE A 255 -17.16 6.20 -6.32
N PHE A 256 -16.13 5.55 -5.77
CA PHE A 256 -15.55 4.34 -6.35
C PHE A 256 -16.56 3.19 -6.41
N CYS A 257 -17.37 2.99 -5.37
CA CYS A 257 -18.42 1.98 -5.38
C CYS A 257 -19.47 2.25 -6.46
N ILE A 258 -19.88 3.51 -6.66
CA ILE A 258 -20.83 3.88 -7.72
C ILE A 258 -20.24 3.53 -9.10
N GLY A 259 -19.03 4.00 -9.39
CA GLY A 259 -18.35 3.68 -10.65
C GLY A 259 -18.14 2.17 -10.83
N GLY A 260 -17.75 1.46 -9.77
CA GLY A 260 -17.56 0.02 -9.75
C GLY A 260 -18.84 -0.76 -10.07
N VAL A 261 -20.00 -0.34 -9.54
CA VAL A 261 -21.30 -0.95 -9.86
C VAL A 261 -21.64 -0.75 -11.34
N GLU A 262 -21.49 0.46 -11.87
CA GLU A 262 -21.78 0.76 -13.27
C GLU A 262 -20.85 0.00 -14.23
N GLY A 263 -19.55 0.00 -13.94
CA GLY A 263 -18.56 -0.73 -14.74
C GLY A 263 -18.80 -2.23 -14.72
N LEU A 264 -19.01 -2.81 -13.53
CA LEU A 264 -19.26 -4.24 -13.38
C LEU A 264 -20.58 -4.66 -14.05
N GLN A 265 -21.63 -3.86 -13.91
CA GLN A 265 -22.91 -4.10 -14.57
C GLN A 265 -22.74 -4.10 -16.09
N THR A 266 -22.02 -3.14 -16.66
CA THR A 266 -21.78 -3.06 -18.11
C THR A 266 -20.99 -4.27 -18.61
N CYS A 267 -19.90 -4.62 -17.95
CA CYS A 267 -19.09 -5.79 -18.31
C CYS A 267 -19.89 -7.09 -18.24
N LEU A 268 -20.62 -7.32 -17.15
CA LEU A 268 -21.41 -8.55 -16.96
C LEU A 268 -22.56 -8.65 -17.95
N VAL A 269 -23.26 -7.54 -18.22
CA VAL A 269 -24.34 -7.53 -19.22
C VAL A 269 -23.79 -7.82 -20.62
N ALA A 270 -22.63 -7.26 -20.99
CA ALA A 270 -22.02 -7.53 -22.29
C ALA A 270 -21.52 -8.98 -22.44
N LEU A 271 -21.01 -9.58 -21.36
CA LEU A 271 -20.60 -10.98 -21.36
C LEU A 271 -21.82 -11.93 -21.40
N LEU A 272 -22.84 -11.65 -20.61
CA LEU A 272 -24.02 -12.50 -20.50
C LEU A 272 -24.95 -12.36 -21.71
N SER A 273 -25.00 -11.21 -22.37
CA SER A 273 -25.78 -11.03 -23.60
C SER A 273 -25.24 -11.90 -24.74
N ARG A 274 -23.93 -12.18 -24.75
CA ARG A 274 -23.28 -13.09 -25.69
C ARG A 274 -23.72 -14.54 -25.49
N TRP A 275 -24.00 -14.94 -24.25
CA TRP A 275 -24.42 -16.30 -23.91
C TRP A 275 -25.94 -16.48 -23.96
N PHE A 276 -26.71 -15.44 -23.62
CA PHE A 276 -28.17 -15.44 -23.52
C PHE A 276 -28.81 -14.39 -24.44
N LYS A 277 -28.70 -14.60 -25.75
CA LYS A 277 -29.31 -13.73 -26.79
C LYS A 277 -30.82 -13.44 -26.62
N PRO A 278 -31.69 -14.38 -26.15
CA PRO A 278 -33.13 -14.10 -26.00
C PRO A 278 -33.43 -13.12 -24.86
N ALA A 279 -32.71 -13.22 -23.75
CA ALA A 279 -32.91 -12.37 -22.57
C ALA A 279 -32.39 -10.94 -22.79
N ALA A 280 -31.33 -10.79 -23.59
CA ALA A 280 -30.78 -9.48 -23.96
C ALA A 280 -31.75 -8.64 -24.81
N ARG A 281 -32.60 -9.27 -25.65
CA ARG A 281 -33.55 -8.60 -26.55
C ARG A 281 -34.88 -8.20 -25.91
N SER A 282 -35.10 -8.57 -24.66
CA SER A 282 -36.38 -8.32 -23.97
C SER A 282 -36.25 -7.10 -23.06
N PHE A 283 -37.07 -6.07 -23.31
CA PHE A 283 -37.01 -4.77 -22.63
C PHE A 283 -38.25 -4.53 -21.77
N VAL A 284 -38.05 -3.95 -20.58
CA VAL A 284 -39.12 -3.52 -19.67
C VAL A 284 -39.11 -2.01 -19.54
N LYS A 285 -40.27 -1.36 -19.68
CA LYS A 285 -40.41 0.06 -19.37
C LYS A 285 -40.53 0.25 -17.86
N VAL A 286 -39.50 0.86 -17.26
CA VAL A 286 -39.49 1.25 -15.86
C VAL A 286 -39.97 2.71 -15.77
N PRO A 287 -40.90 3.05 -14.85
CA PRO A 287 -41.58 4.36 -14.85
C PRO A 287 -40.69 5.60 -14.67
N PHE A 288 -39.39 5.44 -14.38
CA PHE A 288 -38.43 6.54 -14.21
C PHE A 288 -37.16 6.43 -15.08
N PHE A 289 -36.78 5.22 -15.51
CA PHE A 289 -35.49 4.95 -16.20
C PHE A 289 -35.64 4.54 -17.66
N GLY A 290 -36.86 4.48 -18.20
CA GLY A 290 -37.09 4.11 -19.61
C GLY A 290 -37.05 2.59 -19.85
N ALA A 291 -36.73 2.18 -21.09
CA ALA A 291 -36.68 0.77 -21.49
C ALA A 291 -35.35 0.12 -21.06
N VAL A 292 -35.37 -0.76 -20.06
CA VAL A 292 -34.19 -1.45 -19.52
C VAL A 292 -34.26 -2.94 -19.87
N SER A 293 -33.14 -3.53 -20.28
CA SER A 293 -33.06 -4.98 -20.56
C SER A 293 -33.27 -5.80 -19.28
N TYR A 294 -34.00 -6.92 -19.37
CA TYR A 294 -34.17 -7.85 -18.24
C TYR A 294 -32.85 -8.32 -17.65
N LEU A 295 -31.82 -8.45 -18.50
CA LEU A 295 -30.49 -8.89 -18.09
C LEU A 295 -29.82 -7.87 -17.16
N THR A 296 -29.95 -6.57 -17.46
CA THR A 296 -29.40 -5.49 -16.63
C THR A 296 -30.06 -5.46 -15.26
N LEU A 297 -31.39 -5.63 -15.22
CA LEU A 297 -32.14 -5.66 -13.96
C LEU A 297 -31.75 -6.86 -13.08
N ALA A 298 -31.49 -8.02 -13.69
CA ALA A 298 -31.07 -9.22 -12.96
C ALA A 298 -29.64 -9.13 -12.41
N VAL A 299 -28.73 -8.46 -13.13
CA VAL A 299 -27.31 -8.32 -12.76
C VAL A 299 -27.08 -7.20 -11.74
N CYS A 300 -27.89 -6.15 -11.78
CA CYS A 300 -27.80 -4.99 -10.88
C CYS A 300 -27.64 -5.32 -9.38
N PRO A 301 -28.49 -6.17 -8.76
CA PRO A 301 -28.34 -6.49 -7.33
C PRO A 301 -27.01 -7.19 -7.02
N PHE A 302 -26.51 -8.03 -7.92
CA PHE A 302 -25.22 -8.69 -7.76
C PHE A 302 -24.05 -7.69 -7.77
N CYS A 303 -24.08 -6.71 -8.67
CA CYS A 303 -23.07 -5.65 -8.72
C CYS A 303 -23.06 -4.80 -7.45
N ILE A 304 -24.25 -4.39 -6.97
CA ILE A 304 -24.39 -3.60 -5.74
C ILE A 304 -23.84 -4.38 -4.54
N VAL A 305 -24.23 -5.66 -4.39
CA VAL A 305 -23.73 -6.50 -3.29
C VAL A 305 -22.22 -6.64 -3.33
N SER A 306 -21.63 -6.83 -4.51
CA SER A 306 -20.17 -6.94 -4.68
C SER A 306 -19.43 -5.67 -4.25
N ALA A 307 -19.94 -4.48 -4.64
CA ALA A 307 -19.36 -3.20 -4.25
C ALA A 307 -19.51 -2.92 -2.74
N VAL A 308 -20.66 -3.25 -2.15
CA VAL A 308 -20.89 -3.09 -0.71
C VAL A 308 -20.02 -4.03 0.11
N LEU A 309 -19.91 -5.31 -0.29
CA LEU A 309 -19.04 -6.27 0.38
C LEU A 309 -17.58 -5.80 0.36
N TRP A 310 -17.10 -5.31 -0.78
CA TRP A 310 -15.78 -4.71 -0.85
C TRP A 310 -15.64 -3.51 0.10
N ALA A 311 -16.59 -2.58 0.11
CA ALA A 311 -16.54 -1.39 0.97
C ALA A 311 -16.49 -1.73 2.48
N VAL A 312 -17.21 -2.77 2.90
CA VAL A 312 -17.24 -3.24 4.30
C VAL A 312 -15.93 -3.93 4.67
N TYR A 313 -15.43 -4.81 3.80
CA TYR A 313 -14.23 -5.61 4.07
C TYR A 313 -12.93 -4.95 3.61
N ARG A 314 -12.95 -3.67 3.18
CA ARG A 314 -11.80 -2.98 2.58
C ARG A 314 -10.54 -2.89 3.43
N ARG A 315 -10.65 -3.07 4.76
CA ARG A 315 -9.51 -3.05 5.70
C ARG A 315 -8.85 -4.43 5.89
N MET A 316 -9.41 -5.48 5.29
CA MET A 316 -8.88 -6.84 5.39
C MET A 316 -7.74 -7.06 4.39
N PRO A 317 -6.78 -7.95 4.68
CA PRO A 317 -5.59 -8.15 3.85
C PRO A 317 -5.88 -8.72 2.44
N TYR A 318 -7.08 -9.26 2.20
CA TYR A 318 -7.50 -9.80 0.90
C TYR A 318 -8.39 -8.83 0.11
N ALA A 319 -8.67 -7.63 0.62
CA ALA A 319 -9.57 -6.67 -0.01
C ALA A 319 -9.08 -6.16 -1.37
N TRP A 320 -7.77 -6.23 -1.63
CA TRP A 320 -7.15 -5.82 -2.89
C TRP A 320 -7.72 -6.59 -4.09
N ILE A 321 -8.11 -7.87 -3.92
CA ILE A 321 -8.70 -8.67 -5.01
C ILE A 321 -10.01 -8.04 -5.48
N GLY A 322 -10.88 -7.68 -4.54
CA GLY A 322 -12.15 -7.02 -4.86
C GLY A 322 -11.94 -5.63 -5.45
N GLN A 323 -10.91 -4.91 -4.97
CA GLN A 323 -10.54 -3.61 -5.51
C GLN A 323 -10.13 -3.71 -6.97
N ASP A 324 -9.25 -4.65 -7.31
CA ASP A 324 -8.73 -4.83 -8.66
C ASP A 324 -9.82 -5.24 -9.65
N VAL A 325 -10.77 -6.10 -9.23
CA VAL A 325 -11.92 -6.48 -10.06
C VAL A 325 -12.81 -5.27 -10.35
N LEU A 326 -13.14 -4.47 -9.33
CA LEU A 326 -13.95 -3.27 -9.50
C LEU A 326 -13.23 -2.22 -10.35
N VAL A 327 -11.95 -1.94 -10.08
CA VAL A 327 -11.11 -1.02 -10.87
C VAL A 327 -11.05 -1.46 -12.33
N SER A 328 -10.81 -2.74 -12.59
CA SER A 328 -10.78 -3.28 -13.95
C SER A 328 -12.11 -3.04 -14.66
N ALA A 329 -13.22 -3.36 -14.01
CA ALA A 329 -14.55 -3.14 -14.58
C ALA A 329 -14.82 -1.66 -14.91
N VAL A 330 -14.39 -0.73 -14.05
CA VAL A 330 -14.46 0.72 -14.35
C VAL A 330 -13.61 1.09 -15.57
N LEU A 331 -12.39 0.56 -15.67
CA LEU A 331 -11.50 0.86 -16.81
C LEU A 331 -12.03 0.33 -18.14
N PHE A 332 -12.67 -0.84 -18.14
CA PHE A 332 -13.35 -1.37 -19.33
C PHE A 332 -14.59 -0.53 -19.72
N PHE A 333 -15.22 0.14 -18.75
CA PHE A 333 -16.38 0.99 -18.96
C PHE A 333 -16.03 2.40 -19.44
N ALA A 334 -14.94 3.00 -18.95
CA ALA A 334 -14.55 4.39 -19.24
C ALA A 334 -14.56 4.77 -20.74
N PRO A 335 -14.13 3.90 -21.69
CA PRO A 335 -14.20 4.21 -23.12
C PRO A 335 -15.64 4.26 -23.66
N SER A 336 -16.56 3.52 -23.04
CA SER A 336 -17.98 3.48 -23.42
C SER A 336 -18.71 4.77 -23.03
N ILE A 337 -18.29 5.47 -21.98
CA ILE A 337 -18.82 6.80 -21.63
C ILE A 337 -18.55 7.81 -22.75
N GLY A 338 -17.35 7.76 -23.35
CA GLY A 338 -17.01 8.59 -24.50
C GLY A 338 -17.80 8.25 -25.77
N ILE A 339 -18.40 7.07 -25.86
CA ILE A 339 -19.24 6.63 -26.98
C ILE A 339 -20.73 6.90 -26.71
N ILE A 340 -21.19 6.81 -25.46
CA ILE A 340 -22.59 7.08 -25.07
C ILE A 340 -22.91 8.59 -25.04
N PHE A 341 -21.89 9.44 -24.83
CA PHE A 341 -22.01 10.90 -24.92
C PHE A 341 -21.62 11.47 -26.30
N CYS A 342 -21.39 10.62 -27.31
CA CYS A 342 -21.09 10.99 -28.70
C CYS A 342 -22.32 10.77 -29.58
#